data_AF-A0A9W7KN06-F1
#
_entry.id   AF-A0A9W7KN06-F1
#
_cell.length_a   1.000
_cell.length_b   1.000
_cell.length_c   1.000
_cell.angle_alpha   90.00
_cell.angle_beta   90.00
_cell.angle_gamma   90.00
#
_symmetry.space_group_name_H-M   'P 1'
#
loop_
_entity.id
_entity.type
_entity.pdbx_description
1 polymer ?
#
loop_
_entity_poly.entity_id
_entity_poly.type
_entity_poly.pdbx_seq_one_letter_code
_entity_poly.pdbx_strand_id
1 'polypeptide(L)'
;MAQVTTTLSGLKDLAAAPAAASAEDVAPKLDAQGRAYATGKRKDAVARVWIKPGSGKIVINGRDQEVYFARPVLRMMIAQPFGITDRADQFDVMVTVTGGGLSGQAGAVRHGISKALTYFEPALRPPLKAAGFLTRDARVVERKKYGKAKARRSFQFSKR
;
A
#
# COMPACT_ATOMS: atom_id res chain seq x y z
N MET A 1 1.87 37.49 -30.14
CA MET A 1 1.24 37.09 -31.41
C MET A 1 0.88 35.62 -31.31
N ALA A 2 -0.40 35.34 -31.05
CA ALA A 2 -0.91 33.99 -30.85
C ALA A 2 -1.20 33.34 -32.21
N GLN A 3 -0.67 32.15 -32.45
CA GLN A 3 -1.06 31.36 -33.62
C GLN A 3 -2.39 30.66 -33.30
N VAL A 4 -3.44 31.09 -34.00
CA VAL A 4 -4.76 30.46 -33.97
C VAL A 4 -4.72 29.29 -34.95
N THR A 5 -4.86 28.07 -34.46
CA THR A 5 -4.95 26.85 -35.27
C THR A 5 -6.39 26.64 -35.73
N THR A 6 -6.67 26.86 -37.02
CA THR A 6 -8.03 26.86 -37.60
C THR A 6 -8.39 25.53 -38.28
N THR A 7 -7.63 24.44 -38.09
CA THR A 7 -7.89 23.16 -38.76
C THR A 7 -8.02 21.99 -37.78
N LEU A 8 -9.05 21.17 -37.98
CA LEU A 8 -9.33 19.92 -37.23
C LEU A 8 -8.15 18.92 -37.26
N SER A 9 -7.25 19.04 -38.24
CA SER A 9 -6.04 18.23 -38.38
C SER A 9 -5.00 18.51 -37.29
N GLY A 10 -4.89 19.74 -36.77
CA GLY A 10 -3.90 20.09 -35.73
C GLY A 10 -4.25 19.58 -34.33
N LEU A 11 -5.50 19.15 -34.10
CA LEU A 11 -5.91 18.52 -32.84
C LEU A 11 -5.48 17.04 -32.73
N LYS A 12 -5.20 16.36 -33.85
CA LYS A 12 -4.69 14.98 -33.83
C LYS A 12 -3.26 14.90 -33.31
N ASP A 13 -2.44 15.92 -33.58
CA ASP A 13 -1.05 15.96 -33.13
C ASP A 13 -0.91 16.42 -31.66
N LEU A 14 -1.91 17.12 -31.11
CA LEU A 14 -1.95 17.45 -29.67
C LEU A 14 -2.54 16.32 -28.79
N ALA A 15 -3.27 15.38 -29.39
CA ALA A 15 -3.73 14.17 -28.72
C ALA A 15 -2.60 13.11 -28.57
N ALA A 16 -1.48 13.30 -29.27
CA ALA A 16 -0.25 12.56 -29.06
C ALA A 16 0.56 13.17 -27.91
N ALA A 17 -0.03 13.21 -26.70
CA ALA A 17 0.75 13.43 -25.50
C ALA A 17 1.74 12.26 -25.34
N PRO A 18 3.06 12.48 -25.23
CA PRO A 18 4.00 11.43 -24.90
C PRO A 18 3.94 11.21 -23.39
N ALA A 19 2.92 10.50 -22.92
CA ALA A 19 2.84 10.06 -21.53
C ALA A 19 2.38 8.61 -21.40
N ALA A 20 2.69 7.79 -22.40
CA ALA A 20 3.00 6.39 -22.18
C ALA A 20 4.51 6.26 -22.41
N ALA A 21 5.30 6.84 -21.51
CA ALA A 21 6.70 6.46 -21.39
C ALA A 21 6.70 4.98 -20.99
N SER A 22 6.86 4.15 -22.03
CA SER A 22 7.32 2.77 -22.00
C SER A 22 6.96 2.00 -20.72
N ALA A 23 5.90 1.20 -20.81
CA ALA A 23 5.82 -0.03 -20.03
C ALA A 23 6.97 -0.93 -20.49
N GLU A 24 8.19 -0.61 -20.09
CA GLU A 24 9.31 -1.53 -20.19
C GLU A 24 8.92 -2.76 -19.37
N ASP A 25 9.11 -3.92 -19.96
CA ASP A 25 8.76 -5.23 -19.45
C ASP A 25 9.45 -5.52 -18.12
N VAL A 26 8.95 -4.95 -17.03
CA VAL A 26 9.39 -5.31 -15.69
C VAL A 26 8.94 -6.75 -15.50
N ALA A 27 9.88 -7.69 -15.53
CA ALA A 27 9.54 -9.09 -15.31
C ALA A 27 8.90 -9.26 -13.92
N PRO A 28 7.84 -10.08 -13.80
CA PRO A 28 7.22 -10.35 -12.51
C PRO A 28 8.23 -11.06 -11.60
N LYS A 29 8.38 -10.55 -10.38
CA LYS A 29 9.31 -11.11 -9.39
C LYS A 29 8.59 -12.19 -8.59
N LEU A 30 8.62 -13.41 -9.14
CA LEU A 30 8.00 -14.59 -8.56
C LEU A 30 9.06 -15.57 -8.06
N ASP A 31 8.74 -16.29 -6.99
CA ASP A 31 9.53 -17.44 -6.56
C ASP A 31 9.31 -18.65 -7.46
N ALA A 32 10.11 -19.71 -7.27
CA ALA A 32 9.94 -21.01 -7.93
C ALA A 32 8.54 -21.65 -7.75
N GLN A 33 7.77 -21.20 -6.74
CA GLN A 33 6.40 -21.66 -6.47
C GLN A 33 5.32 -20.72 -7.03
N GLY A 34 5.69 -19.73 -7.86
CA GLY A 34 4.75 -18.76 -8.45
C GLY A 34 4.15 -17.79 -7.42
N ARG A 35 4.85 -17.56 -6.31
CA ARG A 35 4.41 -16.65 -5.24
C ARG A 35 5.18 -15.33 -5.31
N ALA A 36 4.52 -14.23 -5.02
CA ALA A 36 5.15 -12.92 -4.88
C ALA A 36 5.39 -12.61 -3.40
N TYR A 37 6.63 -12.29 -3.04
CA TYR A 37 7.03 -11.89 -1.70
C TYR A 37 7.15 -10.38 -1.55
N ALA A 38 6.55 -9.81 -0.51
CA ALA A 38 6.77 -8.42 -0.15
C ALA A 38 6.74 -8.19 1.36
N THR A 39 7.37 -7.09 1.78
CA THR A 39 7.37 -6.65 3.17
C THR A 39 6.71 -5.30 3.30
N GLY A 40 5.73 -5.21 4.19
CA GLY A 40 5.07 -3.99 4.61
C GLY A 40 5.50 -3.57 6.02
N LYS A 41 5.60 -2.26 6.27
CA LYS A 41 5.95 -1.71 7.58
C LYS A 41 5.11 -0.47 7.90
N ARG A 42 4.61 -0.36 9.14
CA ARG A 42 3.93 0.84 9.64
C ARG A 42 4.11 0.94 11.15
N LYS A 43 4.56 2.10 11.64
CA LYS A 43 5.02 2.25 13.02
C LYS A 43 6.03 1.13 13.33
N ASP A 44 5.78 0.36 14.39
CA ASP A 44 6.61 -0.77 14.81
C ASP A 44 6.15 -2.12 14.23
N ALA A 45 5.07 -2.14 13.45
CA ALA A 45 4.55 -3.36 12.85
C ALA A 45 5.28 -3.69 11.54
N VAL A 46 5.66 -4.95 11.39
CA VAL A 46 6.31 -5.52 10.21
C VAL A 46 5.46 -6.69 9.72
N ALA A 47 5.04 -6.64 8.46
CA ALA A 47 4.26 -7.67 7.80
C ALA A 47 5.07 -8.29 6.65
N ARG A 48 5.28 -9.59 6.69
CA ARG A 48 5.76 -10.39 5.56
C ARG A 48 4.55 -10.97 4.85
N VAL A 49 4.42 -10.68 3.57
CA VAL A 49 3.26 -11.03 2.75
C VAL A 49 3.72 -11.91 1.60
N TRP A 50 3.02 -13.02 1.42
CA TRP A 50 3.14 -13.90 0.26
C TRP A 50 1.79 -13.90 -0.45
N ILE A 51 1.81 -13.62 -1.75
CA ILE A 51 0.63 -13.69 -2.62
C ILE A 51 0.77 -14.86 -3.58
N LYS A 52 -0.31 -15.61 -3.76
CA LYS A 52 -0.45 -16.68 -4.74
C LYS A 52 -1.78 -16.51 -5.49
N PRO A 53 -1.88 -16.80 -6.79
CA PRO A 53 -3.18 -16.90 -7.46
C PRO A 53 -4.02 -18.01 -6.80
N GLY A 54 -5.29 -17.72 -6.51
CA GLY A 54 -6.14 -18.58 -5.70
C GLY A 54 -7.56 -18.07 -5.51
N SER A 55 -8.15 -18.38 -4.36
CA SER A 55 -9.58 -18.23 -4.05
C SER A 55 -9.96 -16.99 -3.22
N GLY A 56 -9.02 -16.07 -2.99
CA GLY A 56 -9.27 -14.88 -2.16
C GLY A 56 -9.06 -15.08 -0.66
N LYS A 57 -8.50 -16.21 -0.22
CA LYS A 57 -8.34 -16.52 1.21
C LYS A 57 -7.19 -15.71 1.80
N ILE A 58 -7.48 -14.96 2.87
CA ILE A 58 -6.50 -14.15 3.60
C ILE A 58 -6.24 -14.76 4.97
N VAL A 59 -5.05 -15.34 5.14
CA VAL A 59 -4.61 -15.97 6.39
C VAL A 59 -3.52 -15.13 7.04
N ILE A 60 -3.73 -14.73 8.29
CA ILE A 60 -2.80 -13.90 9.07
C ILE A 60 -2.35 -14.66 10.31
N ASN A 61 -1.04 -14.92 10.41
CA ASN A 61 -0.42 -15.67 11.53
C ASN A 61 -1.12 -17.01 11.80
N GLY A 62 -1.51 -17.73 10.73
CA GLY A 62 -2.17 -19.04 10.82
C GLY A 62 -3.65 -18.99 11.21
N ARG A 63 -4.24 -17.80 11.32
CA ARG A 63 -5.68 -17.60 11.60
C ARG A 63 -6.35 -16.85 10.46
N ASP A 64 -7.66 -17.03 10.35
CA ASP A 64 -8.45 -16.29 9.37
C ASP A 64 -8.48 -14.78 9.70
N GLN A 65 -8.60 -13.95 8.65
CA GLN A 65 -8.62 -12.49 8.80
C GLN A 65 -9.75 -11.98 9.70
N GLU A 66 -10.90 -12.66 9.73
CA GLU A 66 -12.05 -12.26 10.53
C GLU A 66 -11.81 -12.46 12.02
N VAL A 67 -11.13 -13.56 12.35
CA VAL A 67 -10.76 -13.91 13.72
C VAL A 67 -9.62 -13.03 14.22
N TYR A 68 -8.63 -12.75 13.38
CA TYR A 68 -7.47 -11.93 13.77
C TYR A 68 -7.83 -10.44 13.89
N PHE A 69 -8.59 -9.91 12.93
CA PHE A 69 -9.03 -8.52 12.92
C PHE A 69 -10.53 -8.41 13.22
N ALA A 70 -10.88 -8.51 14.50
CA ALA A 70 -12.27 -8.42 14.97
C ALA A 70 -13.01 -7.16 14.49
N ARG A 71 -12.29 -6.04 14.29
CA ARG A 71 -12.90 -4.78 13.83
C ARG A 71 -13.04 -4.75 12.30
N PRO A 72 -14.25 -4.57 11.74
CA PRO A 72 -14.47 -4.57 10.29
C PRO A 72 -13.70 -3.46 9.55
N VAL A 73 -13.47 -2.31 10.20
CA VAL A 73 -12.67 -1.21 9.64
C VAL A 73 -11.24 -1.65 9.31
N LEU A 74 -10.66 -2.56 10.10
CA LEU A 74 -9.31 -3.08 9.84
C LEU A 74 -9.28 -4.04 8.66
N ARG A 75 -10.34 -4.85 8.49
CA ARG A 75 -10.52 -5.74 7.34
C ARG A 75 -10.70 -4.93 6.05
N MET A 76 -11.50 -3.88 6.10
CA MET A 76 -11.70 -2.98 4.96
C MET A 76 -10.39 -2.35 4.49
N MET A 77 -9.49 -1.97 5.41
CA MET A 77 -8.16 -1.46 5.04
C MET A 77 -7.30 -2.49 4.29
N ILE A 78 -7.45 -3.78 4.59
CA ILE A 78 -6.70 -4.86 3.92
C ILE A 78 -7.28 -5.12 2.52
N ALA A 79 -8.59 -4.97 2.34
CA ALA A 79 -9.29 -5.17 1.08
C ALA A 79 -9.07 -4.02 0.06
N GLN A 80 -8.78 -2.79 0.52
CA GLN A 80 -8.54 -1.62 -0.32
C GLN A 80 -7.66 -1.84 -1.58
N PRO A 81 -6.46 -2.44 -1.49
CA PRO A 81 -5.62 -2.66 -2.67
C PRO A 81 -6.29 -3.54 -3.73
N PHE A 82 -7.04 -4.57 -3.31
CA PHE A 82 -7.74 -5.46 -4.25
C PHE A 82 -8.90 -4.76 -4.95
N GLY A 83 -9.59 -3.85 -4.27
CA GLY A 83 -10.67 -3.06 -4.84
C GLY A 83 -10.19 -2.00 -5.85
N ILE A 84 -8.94 -1.54 -5.78
CA ILE A 84 -8.40 -0.58 -6.77
C ILE A 84 -7.87 -1.30 -8.01
N THR A 85 -7.37 -2.52 -7.85
CA THR A 85 -6.86 -3.31 -8.97
C THR A 85 -7.94 -4.16 -9.64
N ASP A 86 -9.18 -4.14 -9.13
CA ASP A 86 -10.27 -5.04 -9.55
C ASP A 86 -9.87 -6.53 -9.50
N ARG A 87 -9.05 -6.89 -8.50
CA ARG A 87 -8.52 -8.25 -8.28
C ARG A 87 -9.05 -8.87 -7.01
N ALA A 88 -10.28 -8.54 -6.65
CA ALA A 88 -10.99 -9.25 -5.59
C ALA A 88 -11.04 -10.76 -5.92
N ASP A 89 -10.88 -11.59 -4.90
CA ASP A 89 -11.05 -13.05 -4.95
C ASP A 89 -10.10 -13.85 -5.86
N GLN A 90 -9.14 -13.20 -6.52
CA GLN A 90 -8.18 -13.87 -7.43
C GLN A 90 -6.90 -14.33 -6.74
N PHE A 91 -6.63 -13.84 -5.52
CA PHE A 91 -5.36 -14.03 -4.84
C PHE A 91 -5.55 -14.54 -3.42
N ASP A 92 -4.89 -15.64 -3.10
CA ASP A 92 -4.70 -16.07 -1.72
C ASP A 92 -3.50 -15.33 -1.12
N VAL A 93 -3.66 -14.87 0.13
CA VAL A 93 -2.67 -14.08 0.84
C VAL A 93 -2.28 -14.79 2.14
N MET A 94 -1.00 -15.12 2.26
CA MET A 94 -0.42 -15.62 3.50
C MET A 94 0.43 -14.54 4.13
N VAL A 95 0.06 -14.12 5.34
CA VAL A 95 0.70 -13.03 6.04
C VAL A 95 1.28 -13.50 7.36
N THR A 96 2.54 -13.17 7.61
CA THR A 96 3.13 -13.22 8.95
C THR A 96 3.40 -11.80 9.44
N VAL A 97 2.79 -11.41 10.56
CA VAL A 97 2.92 -10.07 11.14
C VAL A 97 3.52 -10.14 12.54
N THR A 98 4.47 -9.26 12.81
CA THR A 98 5.09 -9.08 14.12
C THR A 98 5.15 -7.60 14.50
N GLY A 99 5.12 -7.32 15.81
CA GLY A 99 5.26 -5.98 16.37
C GLY A 99 4.02 -5.09 16.26
N GLY A 100 4.08 -3.94 16.93
CA GLY A 100 3.01 -2.93 16.98
C GLY A 100 1.69 -3.42 17.59
N GLY A 101 0.59 -2.77 17.23
CA GLY A 101 -0.78 -3.19 17.58
C GLY A 101 -1.65 -3.37 16.34
N LEU A 102 -2.87 -3.88 16.50
CA LEU A 102 -3.76 -4.31 15.41
C LEU A 102 -3.93 -3.28 14.27
N SER A 103 -4.09 -2.00 14.60
CA SER A 103 -4.22 -0.94 13.59
C SER A 103 -2.92 -0.66 12.81
N GLY A 104 -1.77 -0.75 13.48
CA GLY A 104 -0.46 -0.66 12.84
C GLY A 104 -0.20 -1.85 11.94
N GLN A 105 -0.55 -3.04 12.41
CA GLN A 105 -0.46 -4.30 11.69
C GLN A 105 -1.31 -4.29 10.42
N ALA A 106 -2.60 -3.96 10.49
CA ALA A 106 -3.46 -3.86 9.31
C ALA A 106 -2.90 -2.91 8.24
N GLY A 107 -2.35 -1.76 8.67
CA GLY A 107 -1.70 -0.83 7.75
C GLY A 107 -0.40 -1.35 7.14
N ALA A 108 0.38 -2.13 7.89
CA ALA A 108 1.56 -2.82 7.39
C ALA A 108 1.18 -3.90 6.36
N VAL A 109 0.13 -4.69 6.64
CA VAL A 109 -0.40 -5.71 5.73
C VAL A 109 -0.87 -5.08 4.42
N ARG A 110 -1.67 -4.03 4.48
CA ARG A 110 -2.13 -3.27 3.29
C ARG A 110 -0.95 -2.85 2.40
N HIS A 111 0.08 -2.28 3.01
CA HIS A 111 1.27 -1.84 2.28
C HIS A 111 2.07 -3.03 1.69
N GLY A 112 2.15 -4.15 2.40
CA GLY A 112 2.77 -5.37 1.92
C GLY A 112 2.04 -6.00 0.73
N ILE A 113 0.71 -6.10 0.81
CA ILE A 113 -0.14 -6.61 -0.29
C ILE A 113 0.04 -5.75 -1.53
N SER A 114 -0.01 -4.42 -1.39
CA SER A 114 0.14 -3.50 -2.52
C SER A 114 1.48 -3.69 -3.24
N LYS A 115 2.56 -3.93 -2.49
CA LYS A 115 3.88 -4.23 -3.08
C LYS A 115 3.92 -5.61 -3.74
N ALA A 116 3.35 -6.63 -3.10
CA ALA A 116 3.32 -7.97 -3.67
C ALA A 116 2.52 -8.01 -4.97
N LEU A 117 1.40 -7.27 -5.07
CA LEU A 117 0.63 -7.12 -6.31
C LEU A 117 1.48 -6.50 -7.43
N THR A 118 2.28 -5.47 -7.13
CA THR A 118 3.18 -4.88 -8.16
C THR A 118 4.31 -5.80 -8.60
N TYR A 119 4.70 -6.76 -7.77
CA TYR A 119 5.71 -7.76 -8.15
C TYR A 119 5.09 -8.90 -8.96
N PHE A 120 3.83 -9.24 -8.70
CA PHE A 120 3.10 -10.22 -9.48
C PHE A 120 2.72 -9.65 -10.85
N GLU A 121 2.17 -8.43 -10.88
CA GLU A 121 1.79 -7.72 -12.09
C GLU A 121 2.28 -6.26 -12.05
N PRO A 122 3.40 -5.96 -12.72
CA PRO A 122 3.97 -4.62 -12.74
C PRO A 122 3.04 -3.56 -13.34
N ALA A 123 2.13 -3.98 -14.23
CA ALA A 123 1.09 -3.11 -14.81
C ALA A 123 0.14 -2.50 -13.78
N LEU A 124 0.01 -3.10 -12.59
CA LEU A 124 -0.83 -2.57 -11.50
C LEU A 124 -0.15 -1.46 -10.68
N ARG A 125 1.11 -1.13 -10.97
CA ARG A 125 1.85 -0.10 -10.23
C ARG A 125 1.27 1.32 -10.40
N PRO A 126 0.90 1.81 -11.60
CA PRO A 126 0.31 3.14 -11.76
C PRO A 126 -0.96 3.38 -10.93
N PRO A 127 -2.01 2.52 -10.95
CA PRO A 127 -3.21 2.75 -10.14
C PRO A 127 -2.92 2.66 -8.63
N LEU A 128 -2.08 1.72 -8.19
CA LEU A 128 -1.68 1.61 -6.78
C LEU A 128 -0.83 2.79 -6.30
N LYS A 129 -0.04 3.40 -7.19
CA LYS A 129 0.73 4.62 -6.91
C LYS A 129 -0.18 5.83 -6.80
N ALA A 130 -1.13 5.98 -7.73
CA ALA A 130 -2.12 7.06 -7.71
C ALA A 130 -2.97 7.03 -6.42
N ALA A 131 -3.35 5.84 -5.96
CA ALA A 131 -4.06 5.64 -4.70
C ALA A 131 -3.21 5.83 -3.43
N GLY A 132 -1.89 6.01 -3.56
CA GLY A 132 -0.99 6.24 -2.43
C GLY A 132 -0.66 5.00 -1.59
N PHE A 133 -0.90 3.78 -2.09
CA PHE A 133 -0.67 2.55 -1.32
C PHE A 133 0.78 2.05 -1.35
N LEU A 134 1.56 2.50 -2.34
CA LEU A 134 2.99 2.20 -2.45
C LEU A 134 3.87 3.07 -1.55
N THR A 135 3.33 4.17 -1.00
CA THR A 135 4.06 5.04 -0.07
C THR A 135 3.98 4.47 1.34
N ARG A 136 5.13 4.27 1.98
CA ARG A 136 5.18 3.87 3.38
C ARG A 136 4.74 5.04 4.27
N ASP A 137 3.82 4.80 5.20
CA ASP A 137 3.49 5.75 6.27
C ASP A 137 4.70 5.90 7.20
N ALA A 138 5.40 7.03 7.07
CA ALA A 138 6.64 7.31 7.81
C ALA A 138 6.41 7.74 9.27
N ARG A 139 5.16 7.90 9.71
CA ARG A 139 4.85 8.34 11.08
C ARG A 139 5.29 7.30 12.10
N VAL A 140 6.10 7.75 13.06
CA VAL A 140 6.58 6.97 14.21
C VAL A 140 6.29 7.76 15.49
N VAL A 141 6.17 7.08 16.62
CA VAL A 141 5.94 7.74 17.91
C VAL A 141 7.14 8.60 18.26
N GLU A 142 6.91 9.89 18.47
CA GLU A 142 7.96 10.79 18.95
C GLU A 142 8.41 10.39 20.36
N ARG A 143 9.72 10.36 20.60
CA ARG A 143 10.28 10.10 21.93
C ARG A 143 9.86 11.18 22.94
N LYS A 144 9.83 10.81 24.22
CA LYS A 144 9.70 11.79 25.32
C LYS A 144 10.93 12.70 25.34
N LYS A 145 10.69 14.02 25.40
CA LYS A 145 11.73 15.04 25.58
C LYS A 145 11.87 15.37 27.07
N TYR A 146 13.08 15.68 27.53
CA TYR A 146 13.31 16.09 28.91
C TYR A 146 12.54 17.38 29.23
N GLY A 147 12.18 17.58 30.49
CA GLY A 147 11.37 18.73 30.93
C GLY A 147 9.91 18.73 30.47
N LYS A 148 9.45 17.68 29.77
CA LYS A 148 8.06 17.55 29.29
C LYS A 148 7.41 16.27 29.83
N ALA A 149 6.09 16.34 30.07
CA ALA A 149 5.30 15.20 30.53
C ALA A 149 5.15 14.12 29.43
N LYS A 150 5.07 14.53 28.16
CA LYS A 150 5.06 13.66 26.96
C LYS A 150 5.95 14.27 25.86
N ALA A 151 5.87 13.76 24.62
CA ALA A 151 6.65 14.29 23.49
C ALA A 151 6.54 15.82 23.32
N ARG A 152 5.33 16.38 23.49
CA ARG A 152 5.06 17.83 23.35
C ARG A 152 4.43 18.49 24.58
N ARG A 153 3.65 17.75 25.39
CA ARG A 153 2.93 18.26 26.58
C ARG A 153 3.91 18.76 27.64
N SER A 154 3.91 20.06 27.89
CA SER A 154 4.60 20.71 29.00
C SER A 154 3.76 20.69 30.28
N PHE A 155 4.42 20.91 31.41
CA PHE A 155 3.74 21.27 32.65
C PHE A 155 3.20 22.72 32.54
N GLN A 156 2.26 23.08 33.42
CA GLN A 156 1.73 24.44 33.47
C GLN A 156 2.85 25.42 33.85
N PHE A 157 3.00 26.50 33.07
CA PHE A 157 3.97 27.55 33.35
C PHE A 157 3.37 28.55 34.36
N SER A 158 4.10 28.89 35.41
CA SER A 158 3.74 29.97 36.33
C SER A 158 4.55 31.22 35.99
N LYS A 159 3.86 32.26 35.53
CA LYS A 159 4.41 33.59 35.22
C LYS A 159 4.25 34.46 36.46
N ARG A 160 5.15 34.34 37.43
CA ARG A 160 5.23 35.29 38.55
C ARG A 160 6.40 36.23 38.32
#